data_AF-A0AAV2N937-F1
#
_entry.id   AF-A0AAV2N937-F1
#
_cell.length_a   1.000
_cell.length_b   1.000
_cell.length_c   1.000
_cell.angle_alpha   90.00
_cell.angle_beta   90.00
_cell.angle_gamma   90.00
#
_symmetry.space_group_name_H-M   'P 1'
#
loop_
_entity.id
_entity.type
_entity.pdbx_description
1 polymer ?
#
loop_
_entity_poly.entity_id
_entity_poly.type
_entity_poly.pdbx_seq_one_letter_code
_entity_poly.pdbx_strand_id
1 'polypeptide(L)'
;MKNVQAAISPLLIVLCLCGFGVFEYPQNQPKLYLSILYILISWLLHIYLIIETRIYCQTFKIDLDMSIETNIISGVLYMLLTFYYDKKFKDCLNRLTIVNETLEKLGTPKNYMKLRKQIIWLIIGWIVSIFFMNIISSLWFFIHMSRSQIVMAIYVSLIVNHSYHINVIYDFKYMTLLRYVGTQFEHVNQHIQKLTELKKRQVRHAWATSTSPLMNRHMAGAETSKRIICILM
;
A
#
# COMPACT_ATOMS: atom_id res chain seq x y z
N MET A 1 -3.16 -18.04 8.10
CA MET A 1 -3.22 -16.59 8.38
C MET A 1 -4.67 -16.20 8.55
N LYS A 2 -5.03 -15.53 9.66
CA LYS A 2 -6.45 -15.27 9.98
C LYS A 2 -6.95 -13.92 9.44
N ASN A 3 -6.10 -12.89 9.40
CA ASN A 3 -6.53 -11.50 9.13
C ASN A 3 -5.65 -10.82 8.06
N VAL A 4 -6.17 -9.77 7.42
CA VAL A 4 -5.46 -8.95 6.42
C VAL A 4 -4.18 -8.35 7.00
N GLN A 5 -4.22 -7.88 8.26
CA GLN A 5 -3.06 -7.31 8.94
C GLN A 5 -1.87 -8.27 9.00
N ALA A 6 -2.12 -9.56 9.22
CA ALA A 6 -1.06 -10.57 9.21
C ALA A 6 -0.43 -10.71 7.82
N ALA A 7 -1.20 -10.54 6.75
CA ALA A 7 -0.71 -10.60 5.37
C ALA A 7 0.21 -9.42 5.04
N ILE A 8 -0.10 -8.24 5.55
CA ILE A 8 0.66 -6.99 5.32
C ILE A 8 1.80 -6.81 6.34
N SER A 9 1.82 -7.58 7.42
CA SER A 9 2.83 -7.52 8.49
C SER A 9 4.29 -7.41 8.02
N PRO A 10 4.77 -8.16 7.01
CA PRO A 10 6.15 -8.00 6.53
C PRO A 10 6.49 -6.56 6.10
N LEU A 11 5.56 -5.88 5.42
CA LEU A 11 5.73 -4.50 5.00
C LEU A 11 5.70 -3.52 6.18
N LEU A 12 4.83 -3.77 7.16
CA LEU A 12 4.75 -2.98 8.39
C LEU A 12 6.02 -3.12 9.23
N ILE A 13 6.61 -4.32 9.27
CA ILE A 13 7.88 -4.57 9.95
C ILE A 13 9.01 -3.79 9.26
N VAL A 14 9.08 -3.78 7.93
CA VAL A 14 10.09 -2.99 7.19
C VAL A 14 9.94 -1.49 7.50
N LEU A 15 8.72 -0.94 7.45
CA LEU A 15 8.45 0.45 7.84
C LEU A 15 8.88 0.75 9.28
N CYS A 16 8.64 -0.18 10.20
CA CYS A 16 9.04 -0.06 11.59
C CYS A 16 10.56 -0.07 11.76
N LEU A 17 11.28 -0.95 11.06
CA LEU A 17 12.74 -1.00 11.05
C LEU A 17 13.34 0.31 10.50
N CYS A 18 12.71 0.91 9.50
CA CYS A 18 13.13 2.21 8.96
C CYS A 18 12.83 3.41 9.88
N GLY A 19 12.23 3.22 11.07
CA GLY A 19 11.92 4.32 11.98
C GLY A 19 10.60 5.04 11.67
N PHE A 20 9.75 4.43 10.85
CA PHE A 20 8.50 5.00 10.34
C PHE A 20 7.25 4.20 10.74
N GLY A 21 7.34 3.31 11.73
CA GLY A 21 6.26 2.44 12.15
C GLY A 21 6.19 2.27 13.66
N VAL A 22 5.02 1.85 14.15
CA VAL A 22 4.80 1.52 15.56
C VAL A 22 5.15 0.05 15.80
N PHE A 23 6.02 -0.23 16.77
CA PHE A 23 6.44 -1.58 17.11
C PHE A 23 5.28 -2.30 17.83
N GLU A 24 4.64 -3.22 17.12
CA GLU A 24 3.62 -4.12 17.66
C GLU A 24 4.17 -5.54 17.73
N TYR A 25 5.00 -5.80 18.75
CA TYR A 25 5.49 -7.14 19.03
C TYR A 25 5.23 -7.52 20.50
N PRO A 26 4.35 -8.52 20.78
CA PRO A 26 3.57 -9.35 19.84
C PRO A 26 2.42 -8.58 19.16
N GLN A 27 1.85 -9.16 18.09
CA GLN A 27 0.79 -8.56 17.28
C GLN A 27 -0.41 -8.14 18.17
N ASN A 28 -0.89 -6.90 18.00
CA ASN A 28 -1.93 -6.24 18.83
C ASN A 28 -1.51 -5.83 20.25
N GLN A 29 -0.21 -5.88 20.59
CA GLN A 29 0.33 -5.27 21.81
C GLN A 29 1.32 -4.16 21.44
N PRO A 30 0.85 -2.92 21.18
CA PRO A 30 1.73 -1.82 20.82
C PRO A 30 2.61 -1.44 22.00
N LYS A 31 3.94 -1.61 21.87
CA LYS A 31 4.91 -1.11 22.85
C LYS A 31 5.26 0.33 22.48
N LEU A 32 4.31 1.24 22.71
CA LEU A 32 4.41 2.64 22.29
C LEU A 32 5.68 3.33 22.80
N TYR A 33 6.04 3.16 24.08
CA TYR A 33 7.23 3.81 24.65
C TYR A 33 8.54 3.34 23.99
N LEU A 34 8.73 2.04 23.79
CA LEU A 34 9.93 1.52 23.11
C LEU A 34 9.96 1.93 21.63
N SER A 35 8.80 1.98 20.98
CA SER A 35 8.68 2.45 19.59
C SER A 35 9.08 3.91 19.47
N ILE A 36 8.57 4.77 20.36
CA ILE A 36 8.87 6.20 20.38
C ILE A 36 10.36 6.43 20.66
N LEU A 37 10.94 5.73 21.64
CA LEU A 37 12.37 5.82 21.94
C LEU A 37 13.23 5.37 20.74
N TYR A 38 12.87 4.26 20.09
CA TYR A 38 13.57 3.78 18.91
C TYR A 38 13.51 4.78 17.75
N ILE A 39 12.32 5.29 17.45
CA ILE A 39 12.10 6.32 16.43
C ILE A 39 12.95 7.55 16.77
N LEU A 40 12.86 8.06 17.99
CA LEU A 40 13.62 9.23 18.42
C LEU A 40 15.13 9.04 18.26
N ILE A 41 15.68 7.92 18.73
CA ILE A 41 17.12 7.60 18.60
C ILE A 41 17.51 7.48 17.13
N SER A 42 16.71 6.79 16.32
CA SER A 42 16.97 6.61 14.88
C SER A 42 16.98 7.94 14.14
N TRP A 43 16.07 8.85 14.48
CA TRP A 43 16.01 10.18 13.88
C TRP A 43 17.10 11.12 14.35
N LEU A 44 17.46 11.09 15.63
CA LEU A 44 18.59 11.87 16.14
C LEU A 44 19.89 11.44 15.47
N LEU A 45 20.10 10.12 15.34
CA LEU A 45 21.22 9.59 14.58
C LEU A 45 21.14 10.06 13.12
N HIS A 46 19.99 9.95 12.46
CA HIS A 46 19.85 10.37 11.06
C HIS A 46 20.11 11.87 10.84
N ILE A 47 19.65 12.74 11.74
CA ILE A 47 19.91 14.19 11.70
C ILE A 47 21.41 14.46 11.85
N TYR A 48 22.07 13.80 12.80
CA TYR A 48 23.52 13.90 12.95
C TYR A 48 24.26 13.53 11.65
N LEU A 49 23.86 12.42 11.03
CA LEU A 49 24.43 11.98 9.75
C LEU A 49 24.19 12.99 8.61
N ILE A 50 23.01 13.64 8.57
CA ILE A 50 22.71 14.70 7.60
C ILE A 50 23.62 15.93 7.81
N ILE A 51 23.82 16.36 9.06
CA ILE A 51 24.67 17.52 9.37
C ILE A 51 26.12 17.26 8.94
N GLU A 52 26.67 16.09 9.29
CA GLU A 52 28.02 15.68 8.86
C GLU A 52 28.14 15.66 7.32
N THR A 53 27.13 15.10 6.64
CA THR A 53 27.06 15.07 5.17
C THR A 53 27.05 16.49 4.59
N ARG A 54 26.31 17.41 5.19
CA ARG A 54 26.23 18.80 4.73
C ARG A 54 27.56 19.53 4.88
N ILE A 55 28.21 19.42 6.03
CA ILE A 55 29.54 20.03 6.28
C ILE A 55 30.55 19.48 5.27
N TYR A 56 30.52 18.18 5.03
CA TYR A 56 31.36 17.53 4.03
C TYR A 56 31.10 18.07 2.62
N CYS A 57 29.84 18.10 2.17
CA CYS A 57 29.48 18.60 0.82
C CYS A 57 29.88 20.07 0.63
N GLN A 58 29.71 20.91 1.65
CA GLN A 58 30.16 22.32 1.63
C GLN A 58 31.67 22.44 1.47
N THR A 59 32.45 21.60 2.17
CA THR A 59 33.91 21.57 2.07
C THR A 59 34.39 21.26 0.65
N PHE A 60 33.68 20.37 -0.06
CA PHE A 60 34.02 19.95 -1.43
C PHE A 60 33.25 20.69 -2.52
N LYS A 61 32.47 21.73 -2.18
CA LYS A 61 31.65 22.53 -3.12
C LYS A 61 30.70 21.67 -3.98
N ILE A 62 30.16 20.62 -3.40
CA ILE A 62 29.17 19.76 -4.06
C ILE A 62 27.79 20.29 -3.72
N ASP A 63 27.04 20.71 -4.73
CA ASP A 63 25.69 21.26 -4.54
C ASP A 63 24.65 20.13 -4.40
N LEU A 64 24.21 19.90 -3.16
CA LEU A 64 23.20 18.91 -2.78
C LEU A 64 22.18 19.47 -1.78
N ASP A 65 22.11 20.79 -1.61
CA ASP A 65 21.25 21.41 -0.58
C ASP A 65 19.77 21.06 -0.81
N MET A 66 19.29 21.06 -2.06
CA MET A 66 17.91 20.66 -2.42
C MET A 66 17.57 19.20 -2.01
N SER A 67 18.53 18.28 -2.16
CA SER A 67 18.32 16.86 -1.81
C SER A 67 18.29 16.66 -0.29
N ILE A 68 19.07 17.44 0.45
CA ILE A 68 19.08 17.40 1.92
C ILE A 68 17.79 18.00 2.48
N GLU A 69 17.36 19.15 1.96
CA GLU A 69 16.11 19.81 2.38
C GLU A 69 14.90 18.92 2.15
N THR A 70 14.79 18.33 0.96
CA THR A 70 13.69 17.40 0.64
C THR A 70 13.66 16.17 1.56
N ASN A 71 14.82 15.69 2.02
CA ASN A 71 14.91 14.56 2.94
C ASN A 71 14.41 14.90 4.35
N ILE A 72 14.78 16.07 4.87
CA ILE A 72 14.28 16.56 6.17
C ILE A 72 12.77 16.75 6.10
N ILE A 73 12.27 17.42 5.05
CA ILE A 73 10.83 17.68 4.87
C ILE A 73 10.05 16.37 4.75
N SER A 74 10.50 15.43 3.92
CA SER A 74 9.81 14.15 3.72
C SER A 74 9.80 13.33 5.01
N GLY A 75 10.92 13.30 5.74
CA GLY A 75 11.03 12.61 7.02
C GLY A 75 10.01 13.09 8.05
N VAL A 76 9.93 14.41 8.25
CA VAL A 76 8.95 15.04 9.15
C VAL A 76 7.52 14.73 8.70
N LEU A 77 7.23 14.86 7.40
CA LEU A 77 5.91 14.59 6.85
C LEU A 77 5.49 13.13 7.12
N TYR A 78 6.35 12.16 6.87
CA TYR A 78 6.04 10.75 7.09
C TYR A 78 5.90 10.39 8.56
N MET A 79 6.71 10.97 9.45
CA MET A 79 6.52 10.83 10.89
C MET A 79 5.11 11.28 11.29
N LEU A 80 4.71 12.48 10.88
CA LEU A 80 3.38 13.02 11.17
C LEU A 80 2.27 12.15 10.57
N LEU A 81 2.42 11.70 9.31
CA LEU A 81 1.47 10.85 8.62
C LEU A 81 1.28 9.52 9.35
N THR A 82 2.36 8.88 9.81
CA THR A 82 2.26 7.62 10.56
C THR A 82 1.50 7.82 11.86
N PHE A 83 1.85 8.82 12.67
CA PHE A 83 1.14 9.05 13.93
C PHE A 83 -0.33 9.43 13.74
N TYR A 84 -0.64 10.28 12.76
CA TYR A 84 -2.00 10.76 12.53
C TYR A 84 -2.91 9.69 11.92
N TYR A 85 -2.39 8.89 10.97
CA TYR A 85 -3.20 7.92 10.24
C TYR A 85 -3.12 6.48 10.76
N ASP A 86 -2.25 6.14 11.71
CA ASP A 86 -2.10 4.76 12.21
C ASP A 86 -3.44 4.15 12.66
N LYS A 87 -4.21 4.88 13.49
CA LYS A 87 -5.52 4.41 13.97
C LYS A 87 -6.52 4.20 12.82
N LYS A 88 -6.58 5.15 11.88
CA LYS A 88 -7.47 5.06 10.70
C LYS A 88 -7.07 3.91 9.78
N PHE A 89 -5.76 3.70 9.60
CA PHE A 89 -5.22 2.60 8.81
C PHE A 89 -5.58 1.24 9.42
N LYS A 90 -5.46 1.08 10.74
CA LYS A 90 -5.88 -0.14 11.45
C LYS A 90 -7.38 -0.40 11.34
N ASP A 91 -8.21 0.63 11.50
CA ASP A 91 -9.66 0.51 11.30
C ASP A 91 -9.99 0.05 9.88
N CYS A 92 -9.29 0.61 8.88
CA CYS A 92 -9.43 0.19 7.48
C CYS A 92 -9.10 -1.31 7.30
N LEU A 93 -7.98 -1.79 7.86
CA LEU A 93 -7.61 -3.21 7.78
C LEU A 93 -8.62 -4.13 8.48
N ASN A 94 -9.23 -3.68 9.58
CA ASN A 94 -10.27 -4.43 10.29
C ASN A 94 -11.54 -4.53 9.46
N ARG A 95 -12.03 -3.42 8.92
CA ARG A 95 -13.21 -3.41 8.01
C ARG A 95 -12.99 -4.32 6.80
N LEU A 96 -11.79 -4.27 6.24
CA LEU A 96 -11.41 -5.08 5.10
C LEU A 96 -11.34 -6.58 5.44
N THR A 97 -10.96 -6.92 6.68
CA THR A 97 -11.05 -8.31 7.18
C THR A 97 -12.50 -8.78 7.25
N ILE A 98 -13.43 -7.94 7.75
CA ILE A 98 -14.87 -8.25 7.79
C ILE A 98 -15.43 -8.47 6.38
N VAL A 99 -15.10 -7.59 5.43
CA VAL A 99 -15.53 -7.75 4.02
C VAL A 99 -15.04 -9.10 3.48
N ASN A 100 -13.80 -9.47 3.75
CA ASN A 100 -13.27 -10.74 3.27
C ASN A 100 -13.92 -11.97 3.95
N GLU A 101 -14.33 -11.87 5.22
CA GLU A 101 -15.13 -12.91 5.89
C GLU A 101 -16.53 -13.05 5.27
N THR A 102 -17.17 -11.94 4.88
CA THR A 102 -18.46 -12.00 4.19
C THR A 102 -18.33 -12.63 2.79
N LEU A 103 -17.28 -12.27 2.05
CA LEU A 103 -16.98 -12.85 0.75
C LEU A 103 -16.66 -14.35 0.83
N GLU A 104 -16.00 -14.79 1.89
CA GLU A 104 -15.76 -16.21 2.16
C GLU A 104 -17.06 -16.99 2.37
N LYS A 105 -18.00 -16.43 3.16
CA LYS A 105 -19.33 -17.03 3.34
C LYS A 105 -20.14 -17.08 2.03
N LEU A 106 -19.86 -16.18 1.10
CA LEU A 106 -20.44 -16.17 -0.26
C LEU A 106 -19.68 -17.08 -1.26
N GLY A 107 -18.65 -17.81 -0.80
CA GLY A 107 -17.92 -18.80 -1.60
C GLY A 107 -16.65 -18.29 -2.27
N THR A 108 -16.16 -17.09 -1.96
CA THR A 108 -14.86 -16.59 -2.47
C THR A 108 -13.72 -17.02 -1.55
N PRO A 109 -12.68 -17.71 -2.05
CA PRO A 109 -11.59 -18.19 -1.20
C PRO A 109 -10.70 -17.05 -0.68
N LYS A 110 -10.23 -17.18 0.57
CA LYS A 110 -9.28 -16.23 1.19
C LYS A 110 -7.93 -16.26 0.49
N ASN A 111 -7.53 -15.14 -0.11
CA ASN A 111 -6.26 -15.01 -0.83
C ASN A 111 -5.11 -14.38 -0.03
N TYR A 112 -5.10 -14.52 1.31
CA TYR A 112 -4.07 -13.91 2.16
C TYR A 112 -2.64 -14.38 1.86
N MET A 113 -2.47 -15.66 1.50
CA MET A 113 -1.14 -16.18 1.12
C MET A 113 -0.63 -15.55 -0.17
N LYS A 114 -1.52 -15.34 -1.15
CA LYS A 114 -1.19 -14.66 -2.40
C LYS A 114 -0.78 -13.20 -2.15
N LEU A 115 -1.53 -12.50 -1.29
CA LEU A 115 -1.18 -11.13 -0.88
C LEU A 115 0.19 -11.07 -0.19
N ARG A 116 0.43 -11.95 0.79
CA ARG A 116 1.73 -12.01 1.48
C ARG A 116 2.88 -12.29 0.50
N LYS A 117 2.70 -13.23 -0.44
CA LYS A 117 3.69 -13.53 -1.47
C LYS A 117 4.00 -12.29 -2.32
N GLN A 118 2.99 -11.56 -2.77
CA GLN A 118 3.17 -10.32 -3.53
C GLN A 118 3.96 -9.26 -2.74
N ILE A 119 3.65 -9.11 -1.45
CA ILE A 119 4.36 -8.17 -0.57
C ILE A 119 5.82 -8.57 -0.39
N ILE A 120 6.12 -9.86 -0.20
CA ILE A 120 7.49 -10.35 -0.09
C ILE A 120 8.27 -10.06 -1.38
N TRP A 121 7.68 -10.31 -2.56
CA TRP A 121 8.30 -9.97 -3.85
C TRP A 121 8.56 -8.46 -4.00
N LEU A 122 7.63 -7.62 -3.53
CA LEU A 122 7.80 -6.16 -3.50
C LEU A 122 8.97 -5.74 -2.61
N ILE A 123 9.09 -6.33 -1.42
CA ILE A 123 10.20 -6.05 -0.49
C ILE A 123 11.54 -6.49 -1.09
N ILE A 124 11.60 -7.66 -1.74
CA ILE A 124 12.82 -8.13 -2.41
C ILE A 124 13.22 -7.16 -3.54
N GLY A 125 12.25 -6.79 -4.39
CA GLY A 125 12.50 -5.81 -5.47
C GLY A 125 12.96 -4.45 -4.94
N TRP A 126 12.38 -3.99 -3.83
CA TRP A 126 12.80 -2.77 -3.14
C TRP A 126 14.25 -2.85 -2.67
N ILE A 127 14.65 -3.93 -2.00
CA ILE A 127 16.03 -4.14 -1.51
C ILE A 127 17.02 -4.10 -2.68
N VAL A 128 16.71 -4.79 -3.78
CA VAL A 128 17.54 -4.77 -5.00
C VAL A 128 17.65 -3.35 -5.56
N SER A 129 16.54 -2.59 -5.58
CA SER A 129 16.52 -1.20 -6.03
C SER A 129 17.38 -0.28 -5.15
N ILE A 130 17.40 -0.49 -3.83
CA ILE A 130 18.29 0.24 -2.92
C ILE A 130 19.74 0.03 -3.32
N PHE A 131 20.17 -1.22 -3.46
CA PHE A 131 21.56 -1.51 -3.82
C PHE A 131 21.92 -0.91 -5.18
N PHE A 132 21.03 -1.05 -6.17
CA PHE A 132 21.25 -0.52 -7.49
C PHE A 132 21.41 1.01 -7.51
N MET A 133 20.47 1.74 -6.87
CA MET A 133 20.52 3.20 -6.83
C MET A 133 21.76 3.70 -6.06
N ASN A 134 22.09 3.08 -4.93
CA ASN A 134 23.25 3.48 -4.15
C ASN A 134 24.58 3.19 -4.86
N ILE A 135 24.68 2.08 -5.60
CA ILE A 135 25.85 1.80 -6.43
C ILE A 135 26.01 2.90 -7.49
N ILE A 136 24.93 3.24 -8.22
CA ILE A 136 24.97 4.30 -9.23
C ILE A 136 25.39 5.65 -8.63
N SER A 137 24.76 6.06 -7.53
CA SER A 137 25.12 7.31 -6.86
C SER A 137 26.57 7.30 -6.37
N SER A 138 27.04 6.19 -5.79
CA SER A 138 28.42 6.10 -5.30
C SER A 138 29.45 6.15 -6.42
N LEU A 139 29.15 5.58 -7.58
CA LEU A 139 30.00 5.68 -8.77
C LEU A 139 30.05 7.13 -9.28
N TRP A 140 28.92 7.84 -9.26
CA TRP A 140 28.88 9.25 -9.62
C TRP A 140 29.76 10.10 -8.70
N PHE A 141 29.66 9.90 -7.38
CA PHE A 141 30.53 10.58 -6.42
C PHE A 141 31.99 10.18 -6.57
N PHE A 142 32.28 8.90 -6.85
CA PHE A 142 33.65 8.42 -7.05
C PHE A 142 34.35 9.10 -8.24
N ILE A 143 33.63 9.38 -9.33
CA ILE A 143 34.18 10.09 -10.49
C ILE A 143 34.54 11.54 -10.14
N HIS A 144 33.76 12.18 -9.27
CA HIS A 144 33.93 13.60 -8.91
C HIS A 144 34.83 13.82 -7.68
N MET A 145 35.18 12.76 -6.94
CA MET A 145 35.96 12.85 -5.70
C MET A 145 37.35 12.20 -5.81
N SER A 146 38.22 12.57 -4.88
CA SER A 146 39.54 11.96 -4.76
C SER A 146 39.47 10.50 -4.29
N ARG A 147 40.41 9.67 -4.76
CA ARG A 147 40.43 8.21 -4.49
C ARG A 147 40.55 7.85 -2.99
N SER A 148 41.01 8.77 -2.14
CA SER A 148 41.10 8.58 -0.68
C SER A 148 39.74 8.66 0.04
N GLN A 149 38.66 9.06 -0.65
CA GLN A 149 37.36 9.37 -0.04
C GLN A 149 36.23 8.39 -0.42
N ILE A 150 36.58 7.19 -0.88
CA ILE A 150 35.60 6.16 -1.32
C ILE A 150 34.55 5.86 -0.25
N VAL A 151 34.97 5.77 1.01
CA VAL A 151 34.06 5.50 2.14
C VAL A 151 33.03 6.63 2.30
N MET A 152 33.47 7.88 2.16
CA MET A 152 32.57 9.03 2.22
C MET A 152 31.63 9.09 1.01
N ALA A 153 32.09 8.74 -0.19
CA ALA A 153 31.24 8.68 -1.38
C ALA A 153 30.08 7.69 -1.22
N ILE A 154 30.35 6.51 -0.65
CA ILE A 154 29.31 5.50 -0.34
C ILE A 154 28.34 6.05 0.72
N TYR A 155 28.88 6.65 1.77
CA TYR A 155 28.08 7.18 2.87
C TYR A 155 27.15 8.34 2.43
N VAL A 156 27.67 9.32 1.68
CA VAL A 156 26.89 10.43 1.13
C VAL A 156 25.78 9.91 0.21
N SER A 157 26.06 8.88 -0.60
CA SER A 157 25.06 8.25 -1.47
C SER A 157 23.87 7.70 -0.69
N LEU A 158 24.13 7.03 0.44
CA LEU A 158 23.09 6.46 1.29
C LEU A 158 22.20 7.54 1.89
N ILE A 159 22.78 8.66 2.32
CA ILE A 159 22.03 9.78 2.91
C ILE A 159 21.19 10.50 1.86
N VAL A 160 21.76 10.80 0.69
CA VAL A 160 21.06 11.49 -0.39
C VAL A 160 19.87 10.67 -0.92
N ASN A 161 20.04 9.35 -1.05
CA ASN A 161 18.97 8.47 -1.56
C ASN A 161 17.96 8.05 -0.49
N HIS A 162 18.19 8.37 0.79
CA HIS A 162 17.36 7.88 1.89
C HIS A 162 15.88 8.28 1.73
N SER A 163 15.62 9.55 1.40
CA SER A 163 14.27 10.07 1.18
C SER A 163 13.54 9.31 0.08
N TYR A 164 14.21 9.07 -1.05
CA TYR A 164 13.67 8.30 -2.16
C TYR A 164 13.29 6.88 -1.72
N HIS A 165 14.16 6.20 -0.97
CA HIS A 165 13.88 4.85 -0.49
C HIS A 165 12.66 4.81 0.45
N ILE A 166 12.53 5.79 1.35
CA ILE A 166 11.37 5.91 2.24
C ILE A 166 10.09 6.14 1.43
N ASN A 167 10.11 7.08 0.48
CA ASN A 167 8.96 7.40 -0.36
C ASN A 167 8.43 6.13 -1.04
N VAL A 168 9.34 5.36 -1.64
CA VAL A 168 8.99 4.10 -2.32
C VAL A 168 8.33 3.08 -1.38
N ILE A 169 8.79 2.95 -0.13
CA ILE A 169 8.13 2.03 0.83
C ILE A 169 6.71 2.53 1.16
N TYR A 170 6.52 3.84 1.37
CA TYR A 170 5.20 4.40 1.64
C TYR A 170 4.26 4.22 0.46
N ASP A 171 4.76 4.42 -0.76
CA ASP A 171 4.01 4.15 -1.98
C ASP A 171 3.62 2.68 -2.05
N PHE A 172 4.52 1.76 -1.72
CA PHE A 172 4.19 0.33 -1.65
C PHE A 172 3.13 0.03 -0.58
N LYS A 173 3.14 0.72 0.56
CA LYS A 173 2.09 0.59 1.60
C LYS A 173 0.72 0.96 1.04
N TYR A 174 0.60 2.14 0.45
CA TYR A 174 -0.69 2.63 -0.04
C TYR A 174 -1.13 1.94 -1.33
N MET A 175 -0.22 1.69 -2.27
CA MET A 175 -0.49 0.96 -3.51
C MET A 175 -0.96 -0.47 -3.22
N THR A 176 -0.32 -1.18 -2.29
CA THR A 176 -0.76 -2.53 -1.90
C THR A 176 -2.15 -2.50 -1.29
N LEU A 177 -2.43 -1.53 -0.42
CA LEU A 177 -3.75 -1.36 0.19
C LEU A 177 -4.82 -1.07 -0.88
N LEU A 178 -4.59 -0.08 -1.74
CA LEU A 178 -5.52 0.31 -2.80
C LEU A 178 -5.78 -0.84 -3.78
N ARG A 179 -4.72 -1.53 -4.21
CA ARG A 179 -4.84 -2.70 -5.08
C ARG A 179 -5.67 -3.79 -4.42
N TYR A 180 -5.42 -4.09 -3.14
CA TYR A 180 -6.17 -5.11 -2.44
C TYR A 180 -7.65 -4.71 -2.28
N VAL A 181 -7.93 -3.47 -1.87
CA VAL A 181 -9.30 -2.94 -1.80
C VAL A 181 -10.00 -3.05 -3.16
N GLY A 182 -9.34 -2.66 -4.26
CA GLY A 182 -9.86 -2.80 -5.61
C GLY A 182 -10.21 -4.26 -5.97
N THR A 183 -9.36 -5.22 -5.61
CA THR A 183 -9.68 -6.65 -5.82
C THR A 183 -10.88 -7.12 -5.01
N GLN A 184 -11.09 -6.59 -3.80
CA GLN A 184 -12.28 -6.93 -3.01
C GLN A 184 -13.54 -6.35 -3.64
N PHE A 185 -13.49 -5.11 -4.14
CA PHE A 185 -14.61 -4.52 -4.87
C PHE A 185 -14.99 -5.31 -6.12
N GLU A 186 -14.01 -5.78 -6.87
CA GLU A 186 -14.24 -6.63 -8.04
C GLU A 186 -14.97 -7.93 -7.67
N HIS A 187 -14.55 -8.58 -6.57
CA HIS A 187 -15.24 -9.77 -6.07
C HIS A 187 -16.68 -9.49 -5.64
N VAL A 188 -16.93 -8.36 -4.95
CA VAL A 188 -18.27 -7.93 -4.57
C VAL A 188 -19.13 -7.68 -5.82
N ASN A 189 -18.59 -6.98 -6.81
CA ASN A 189 -19.29 -6.65 -8.05
C ASN A 189 -19.69 -7.92 -8.83
N GLN A 190 -18.78 -8.88 -8.94
CA GLN A 190 -19.06 -10.19 -9.56
C GLN A 190 -20.19 -10.95 -8.85
N HIS A 191 -20.25 -10.88 -7.52
CA HIS A 191 -21.35 -11.49 -6.76
C HIS A 191 -22.68 -10.78 -7.00
N ILE A 192 -22.71 -9.44 -6.98
CA ILE A 192 -23.91 -8.65 -7.26
C ILE A 192 -24.44 -8.95 -8.67
N GLN A 193 -23.55 -9.06 -9.66
CA GLN A 193 -23.92 -9.39 -11.03
C GLN A 193 -24.55 -10.78 -11.13
N LYS A 194 -23.96 -11.79 -10.48
CA LYS A 194 -24.52 -13.16 -10.43
C LYS A 194 -25.90 -13.19 -9.79
N LEU A 195 -26.09 -12.49 -8.67
CA LEU A 195 -27.38 -12.37 -7.99
C LEU A 195 -28.44 -11.69 -8.87
N THR A 196 -28.03 -10.64 -9.59
CA THR A 196 -28.91 -9.90 -10.51
C THR A 196 -29.35 -10.79 -11.67
N GLU A 197 -28.44 -11.56 -12.26
CA GLU A 197 -28.76 -12.52 -13.32
C GLU A 197 -29.65 -13.67 -12.83
N LEU A 198 -29.40 -14.19 -11.62
CA LEU A 198 -30.27 -15.20 -10.99
C LEU A 198 -31.69 -14.66 -10.79
N LYS A 199 -31.84 -13.45 -10.25
CA LYS A 199 -33.15 -12.80 -10.06
C LYS A 199 -33.85 -12.57 -11.41
N LYS A 200 -33.12 -12.13 -12.43
CA LYS A 200 -33.66 -11.94 -13.78
C LYS A 200 -34.11 -13.26 -14.42
N ARG A 201 -33.43 -14.38 -14.15
CA ARG A 201 -33.87 -15.73 -14.56
C ARG A 201 -35.11 -16.18 -13.80
N GLN A 202 -35.15 -16.00 -12.48
CA GLN A 202 -36.32 -16.34 -11.66
C GLN A 202 -37.57 -15.56 -12.08
N VAL A 203 -37.45 -14.25 -12.30
CA VAL A 203 -38.56 -13.43 -12.80
C VAL A 203 -39.03 -13.91 -14.18
N ARG A 204 -38.10 -14.21 -15.11
CA ARG A 204 -38.46 -14.77 -16.42
C ARG A 204 -39.16 -16.13 -16.31
N HIS A 205 -38.69 -17.02 -15.45
CA HIS A 205 -39.36 -18.30 -15.19
C HIS A 205 -40.75 -18.10 -14.59
N ALA A 206 -40.90 -17.25 -13.56
CA ALA A 206 -42.19 -16.95 -12.96
C ALA A 206 -43.18 -16.39 -14.00
N TRP A 207 -42.72 -15.47 -14.86
CA TRP A 207 -43.52 -14.96 -15.98
C TRP A 207 -43.94 -16.05 -16.97
N ALA A 208 -43.02 -16.91 -17.40
CA ALA A 208 -43.30 -18.02 -18.31
C ALA A 208 -44.27 -19.05 -17.69
N THR A 209 -44.18 -19.29 -16.39
CA THR A 209 -45.06 -20.24 -15.67
C THR A 209 -46.43 -19.63 -15.40
N SER A 210 -46.51 -18.31 -15.16
CA SER A 210 -47.79 -17.59 -15.01
C SER A 210 -48.55 -17.43 -16.33
N THR A 211 -47.84 -17.45 -17.47
CA THR A 211 -48.47 -17.46 -18.81
C THR A 211 -48.85 -18.88 -19.28
N SER A 212 -48.38 -19.95 -18.63
CA SER A 212 -48.56 -21.33 -19.13
C SER A 212 -49.89 -22.03 -18.81
N PRO A 213 -50.85 -21.45 -18.07
CA PRO A 213 -52.25 -21.85 -18.22
C PRO A 213 -53.18 -20.70 -18.61
N LEU A 214 -52.66 -19.56 -19.08
CA LEU A 214 -53.49 -18.43 -19.51
C LEU A 214 -53.33 -18.07 -21.00
N MET A 215 -52.56 -18.85 -21.75
CA MET A 215 -52.51 -18.71 -23.21
C MET A 215 -53.67 -19.45 -23.90
N ASN A 216 -54.89 -19.16 -23.44
CA ASN A 216 -56.09 -19.39 -24.23
C ASN A 216 -57.10 -18.24 -24.21
N ARG A 217 -56.81 -17.10 -23.58
CA ARG A 217 -57.64 -15.89 -23.75
C ARG A 217 -56.83 -14.60 -23.76
N HIS A 218 -56.98 -13.88 -24.86
CA HIS A 218 -56.66 -12.48 -25.13
C HIS A 218 -55.25 -12.11 -25.63
N MET A 219 -55.14 -12.12 -26.96
CA MET A 219 -54.43 -11.08 -27.72
C MET A 219 -55.04 -9.70 -27.40
N ALA A 220 -54.21 -8.70 -27.05
CA ALA A 220 -54.25 -7.29 -27.50
C ALA A 220 -53.36 -6.38 -26.64
N GLY A 221 -52.55 -5.52 -27.30
CA GLY A 221 -51.91 -4.31 -26.70
C GLY A 221 -50.43 -4.50 -26.31
N ALA A 222 -49.48 -4.32 -27.23
CA ALA A 222 -48.84 -3.05 -27.62
C ALA A 222 -47.81 -2.50 -26.60
N GLU A 223 -46.55 -2.52 -27.05
CA GLU A 223 -45.52 -1.48 -26.89
C GLU A 223 -45.50 -0.65 -25.60
N THR A 224 -44.47 -0.81 -24.76
CA THR A 224 -43.75 0.30 -24.04
C THR A 224 -42.77 -0.22 -22.97
N SER A 225 -41.60 -0.76 -23.36
CA SER A 225 -40.55 -1.03 -22.35
C SER A 225 -39.11 -0.88 -22.85
N LYS A 226 -38.89 -0.11 -23.93
CA LYS A 226 -37.53 0.23 -24.42
C LYS A 226 -36.88 1.42 -23.71
N ARG A 227 -37.34 1.84 -22.51
CA ARG A 227 -36.98 3.14 -21.90
C ARG A 227 -36.29 3.11 -20.53
N ILE A 228 -35.56 2.04 -20.16
CA ILE A 228 -34.81 2.03 -18.87
C ILE A 228 -33.35 1.54 -19.07
N ILE A 229 -32.72 1.89 -20.18
CA ILE A 229 -31.27 1.75 -20.36
C ILE A 229 -30.75 3.11 -20.85
N CYS A 230 -30.36 3.96 -19.91
CA CYS A 230 -29.30 4.98 -20.04
C CYS A 230 -29.42 6.02 -18.93
N ILE A 231 -28.97 5.69 -17.72
CA ILE A 231 -28.32 6.66 -16.82
C ILE A 231 -27.29 5.90 -15.99
N LEU A 232 -26.05 5.77 -16.50
CA LEU A 232 -24.80 5.84 -15.73
C LEU A 232 -23.63 5.81 -16.73
N MET A 233 -23.20 7.01 -17.13
CA MET A 233 -21.84 7.31 -17.58
C MET A 233 -21.28 8.31 -16.57
#